data_AF-A0A9W7DZ36-F1
#
_entry.id   AF-A0A9W7DZ36-F1
#
_cell.length_a   1.000
_cell.length_b   1.000
_cell.length_c   1.000
_cell.angle_alpha   90.00
_cell.angle_beta   90.00
_cell.angle_gamma   90.00
#
_symmetry.space_group_name_H-M   'P 1'
#
loop_
_entity.id
_entity.type
_entity.pdbx_description
1 polymer ?
#
loop_
_entity_poly.entity_id
_entity_poly.type
_entity_poly.pdbx_seq_one_letter_code
_entity_poly.pdbx_strand_id
1 'polypeptide(L)'
;MLSSETKETTTLVVFPGSVFKQFGELKSFEYKILASIYEEGLSEDVQVVAFHPKGVHSLYSGGEEMPTPYDYVTRSPHPTIHLLRTMDLIKANKQMGGRGDGLLGELLLSLNKIGSGGGDKCLVLPPSEERGMEEALLGKKIEVKRLNINPSRTVTVSKRCASVVAADADINEMAKKAFKAYVKSVHLMPNKDVFKGKELDLKGYTKSLGLATCPSLRFLKEVKDGEEGREENRERKNKSRKLAKLKMQIREEKMKKRIERMGGGGKGEEEEEGPSSGDESSD
;
A
#
# COMPACT_ATOMS: atom_id res chain seq x y z
N MET A 1 39.13 -0.22 7.73
CA MET A 1 38.99 1.24 7.63
C MET A 1 37.78 1.53 6.75
N LEU A 2 36.63 1.83 7.36
CA LEU A 2 35.47 2.34 6.63
C LEU A 2 35.79 3.80 6.25
N SER A 3 35.61 4.11 4.97
CA SER A 3 35.87 5.41 4.36
C SER A 3 35.15 6.54 5.11
N SER A 4 35.88 7.63 5.35
CA SER A 4 35.52 8.80 6.15
C SER A 4 34.48 9.73 5.53
N GLU A 5 33.52 9.23 4.75
CA GLU A 5 32.53 10.07 4.04
C GLU A 5 31.09 9.55 4.00
N THR A 6 30.72 8.56 4.81
CA THR A 6 29.30 8.42 5.13
C THR A 6 28.93 9.49 6.13
N LYS A 7 28.20 10.52 5.69
CA LYS A 7 27.42 11.38 6.60
C LYS A 7 26.65 10.46 7.53
N GLU A 8 27.14 10.32 8.74
CA GLU A 8 26.47 9.55 9.77
C GLU A 8 25.07 10.15 9.89
N THR A 9 24.05 9.34 9.69
CA THR A 9 22.64 9.70 9.78
C THR A 9 21.93 8.56 10.49
N THR A 10 20.85 8.87 11.21
CA THR A 10 19.87 7.89 11.64
C THR A 10 19.66 6.78 10.60
N THR A 11 19.81 5.52 11.02
CA THR A 11 19.87 4.37 10.11
C THR A 11 18.66 3.46 10.31
N LEU A 12 17.89 3.28 9.25
CA LEU A 12 16.77 2.32 9.20
C LEU A 12 17.22 1.06 8.45
N VAL A 13 17.20 -0.07 9.15
CA VAL A 13 17.47 -1.38 8.57
C VAL A 13 16.15 -2.12 8.40
N VAL A 14 15.79 -2.38 7.15
CA VAL A 14 14.59 -3.15 6.78
C VAL A 14 15.01 -4.57 6.44
N PHE A 15 14.32 -5.56 7.01
CA PHE A 15 14.56 -6.98 6.73
C PHE A 15 13.43 -7.55 5.86
N PRO A 16 13.49 -7.39 4.53
CA PRO A 16 12.49 -7.97 3.64
C PRO A 16 12.60 -9.50 3.61
N GLY A 17 11.47 -10.19 3.44
CA GLY A 17 11.43 -11.66 3.33
C GLY A 17 11.23 -12.37 4.67
N SER A 18 11.88 -13.52 4.86
CA SER A 18 11.64 -14.44 5.99
C SER A 18 12.64 -14.33 7.14
N VAL A 19 13.39 -13.22 7.22
CA VAL A 19 14.31 -12.94 8.31
C VAL A 19 13.51 -12.38 9.48
N PHE A 20 13.65 -12.98 10.67
CA PHE A 20 12.77 -12.76 11.83
C PHE A 20 11.31 -13.14 11.57
N LYS A 21 10.99 -14.44 11.54
CA LYS A 21 9.61 -14.93 11.31
C LYS A 21 8.73 -14.74 12.55
N GLN A 22 9.36 -14.75 13.71
CA GLN A 22 8.74 -14.59 15.02
C GLN A 22 9.21 -13.30 15.66
N PHE A 23 8.31 -12.62 16.38
CA PHE A 23 8.63 -11.37 17.05
C PHE A 23 9.75 -11.52 18.09
N GLY A 24 9.79 -12.65 18.80
CA GLY A 24 10.84 -12.97 19.78
C GLY A 24 12.24 -13.06 19.19
N GLU A 25 12.39 -13.48 17.93
CA GLU A 25 13.69 -13.52 17.23
C GLU A 25 14.23 -12.11 17.01
N LEU A 26 13.37 -11.17 16.58
CA LEU A 26 13.74 -9.76 16.42
C LEU A 26 14.10 -9.13 17.77
N LYS A 27 13.31 -9.39 18.82
CA LYS A 27 13.59 -8.88 20.16
C LYS A 27 14.93 -9.39 20.72
N SER A 28 15.23 -10.66 20.52
CA SER A 28 16.51 -11.25 20.94
C SER A 28 17.69 -10.60 20.23
N PHE A 29 17.53 -10.26 18.95
CA PHE A 29 18.54 -9.53 18.18
C PHE A 29 18.67 -8.07 18.63
N GLU A 30 17.56 -7.39 18.90
CA GLU A 30 17.54 -6.04 19.46
C GLU A 30 18.28 -5.94 20.80
N TYR A 31 18.08 -6.90 21.71
CA TYR A 31 18.83 -6.95 22.97
C TYR A 31 20.35 -7.05 22.78
N LYS A 32 20.80 -7.78 21.74
CA LYS A 32 22.23 -7.86 21.41
C LYS A 32 22.77 -6.53 20.91
N ILE A 33 22.00 -5.83 20.07
CA ILE A 33 22.37 -4.49 19.59
C ILE A 33 22.46 -3.53 20.77
N LEU A 34 21.48 -3.55 21.68
CA LEU A 34 21.47 -2.72 22.88
C LEU A 34 22.69 -3.01 23.78
N ALA A 35 23.02 -4.29 23.98
CA ALA A 35 24.21 -4.67 24.75
C ALA A 35 25.50 -4.13 24.11
N SER A 36 25.66 -4.26 22.78
CA SER A 36 26.82 -3.70 22.08
C SER A 36 26.88 -2.17 22.16
N ILE A 37 25.75 -1.47 22.06
CA ILE A 37 25.70 -0.01 22.23
C ILE A 37 26.14 0.39 23.64
N TYR A 38 25.74 -0.38 24.64
CA TYR A 38 26.13 -0.15 26.03
C TYR A 38 27.63 -0.38 26.24
N GLU A 39 28.17 -1.49 25.73
CA GLU A 39 29.59 -1.84 25.82
C GLU A 39 30.50 -0.80 25.14
N GLU A 40 30.05 -0.23 24.01
CA GLU A 40 30.76 0.82 23.27
C GLU A 40 30.54 2.23 23.85
N GLY A 41 29.77 2.37 24.93
CA GLY A 41 29.51 3.66 25.59
C GLY A 41 28.59 4.61 24.79
N LEU A 42 27.85 4.10 23.80
CA LEU A 42 27.02 4.89 22.88
C LEU A 42 25.55 5.05 23.35
N SER A 43 25.25 4.69 24.60
CA SER A 43 23.88 4.62 25.12
C SER A 43 23.17 5.99 25.15
N GLU A 44 23.91 7.07 25.32
CA GLU A 44 23.38 8.45 25.29
C GLU A 44 23.23 8.98 23.86
N ASP A 45 23.96 8.39 22.90
CA ASP A 45 24.07 8.88 21.53
C ASP A 45 23.13 8.17 20.56
N VAL A 46 22.76 6.92 20.85
CA VAL A 46 22.00 6.05 19.95
C VAL A 46 20.86 5.36 20.69
N GLN A 47 19.64 5.57 20.21
CA GLN A 47 18.45 4.83 20.61
C GLN A 47 18.11 3.75 19.58
N VAL A 48 17.76 2.56 20.05
CA VAL A 48 17.31 1.45 19.20
C VAL A 48 15.79 1.34 19.28
N VAL A 49 15.14 1.30 18.12
CA VAL A 49 13.69 1.06 18.02
C VAL A 49 13.45 -0.05 17.03
N ALA A 50 12.70 -1.08 17.43
CA ALA A 50 12.38 -2.21 16.56
C ALA A 50 10.87 -2.34 16.31
N PHE A 51 10.50 -2.72 15.09
CA PHE A 51 9.12 -2.96 14.67
C PHE A 51 9.01 -4.30 13.95
N HIS A 52 7.90 -5.01 14.16
CA HIS A 52 7.67 -6.34 13.58
C HIS A 52 6.22 -6.52 13.15
N PRO A 53 5.90 -7.23 12.04
CA PRO A 53 4.51 -7.45 11.59
C PRO A 53 3.60 -8.08 12.64
N LYS A 54 4.20 -8.93 13.49
CA LYS A 54 3.56 -9.60 14.63
C LYS A 54 3.96 -8.98 15.97
N GLY A 55 4.24 -7.68 16.01
CA GLY A 55 4.54 -6.96 17.25
C GLY A 55 3.40 -7.10 18.25
N VAL A 56 3.75 -7.42 19.49
CA VAL A 56 2.82 -7.57 20.61
C VAL A 56 3.43 -6.82 21.80
N HIS A 57 2.70 -5.84 22.32
CA HIS A 57 3.11 -5.00 23.43
C HIS A 57 2.95 -5.70 24.78
N SER A 58 2.01 -6.66 24.91
CA SER A 58 1.82 -7.44 26.15
C SER A 58 3.05 -8.24 26.60
N LEU A 59 4.03 -8.44 25.72
CA LEU A 59 5.32 -9.04 26.06
C LEU A 59 6.14 -8.21 27.07
N TYR A 60 5.93 -6.90 27.15
CA TYR A 60 6.59 -6.01 28.13
C TYR A 60 5.87 -5.98 29.48
N SER A 61 4.61 -6.44 29.54
CA SER A 61 3.74 -6.35 30.72
C SER A 61 3.71 -7.65 31.54
N GLY A 62 4.42 -8.70 31.11
CA GLY A 62 4.59 -9.92 31.91
C GLY A 62 3.36 -10.82 32.02
N GLY A 63 2.50 -10.93 30.99
CA GLY A 63 1.39 -11.89 31.03
C GLY A 63 0.46 -11.86 29.83
N GLU A 64 -0.24 -12.99 29.63
CA GLU A 64 -1.24 -13.23 28.59
C GLU A 64 -2.46 -12.29 28.73
N GLU A 65 -2.45 -11.18 28.00
CA GLU A 65 -3.66 -10.41 27.73
C GLU A 65 -3.98 -10.37 26.24
N MET A 66 -5.27 -10.32 25.93
CA MET A 66 -5.83 -10.15 24.59
C MET A 66 -5.15 -8.99 23.85
N PRO A 67 -5.06 -9.03 22.51
CA PRO A 67 -4.35 -8.01 21.75
C PRO A 67 -4.87 -6.61 22.08
N THR A 68 -3.99 -5.73 22.58
CA THR A 68 -4.37 -4.36 22.95
C THR A 68 -4.19 -3.43 21.76
N PRO A 69 -4.87 -2.26 21.72
CA PRO A 69 -4.60 -1.23 20.71
C PRO A 69 -3.12 -0.82 20.64
N TYR A 70 -2.37 -0.95 21.74
CA TYR A 70 -0.93 -0.69 21.80
C TYR A 70 -0.07 -1.72 21.06
N ASP A 71 -0.60 -2.92 20.75
CA ASP A 71 0.12 -3.89 19.93
C ASP A 71 0.31 -3.43 18.49
N TYR A 72 -0.53 -2.50 18.02
CA TYR A 72 -0.49 -2.02 16.64
C TYR A 72 0.51 -0.88 16.44
N VAL A 73 0.93 -0.19 17.50
CA VAL A 73 1.91 0.92 17.39
C VAL A 73 3.33 0.43 17.15
N THR A 74 3.64 -0.85 17.44
CA THR A 74 4.95 -1.47 17.22
C THR A 74 4.99 -2.37 15.98
N ARG A 75 3.95 -2.33 15.14
CA ARG A 75 3.87 -3.14 13.92
C ARG A 75 4.36 -2.41 12.69
N SER A 76 5.07 -3.14 11.83
CA SER A 76 5.54 -2.70 10.52
C SER A 76 5.30 -3.79 9.47
N PRO A 77 5.17 -3.48 8.17
CA PRO A 77 4.98 -4.48 7.12
C PRO A 77 6.11 -5.50 7.00
N HIS A 78 7.33 -5.09 7.37
CA HIS A 78 8.53 -5.92 7.42
C HIS A 78 9.23 -5.71 8.76
N PRO A 79 9.91 -6.71 9.33
CA PRO A 79 10.77 -6.51 10.48
C PRO A 79 11.77 -5.38 10.21
N THR A 80 11.91 -4.47 11.17
CA THR A 80 12.68 -3.23 11.02
C THR A 80 13.38 -2.87 12.31
N ILE A 81 14.62 -2.41 12.21
CA ILE A 81 15.37 -1.82 13.32
C ILE A 81 15.81 -0.43 12.91
N HIS A 82 15.60 0.52 13.80
CA HIS A 82 15.94 1.92 13.64
C HIS A 82 17.00 2.28 14.68
N LEU A 83 18.16 2.72 14.22
CA LEU A 83 19.21 3.31 15.05
C LEU A 83 19.07 4.83 14.95
N LEU A 84 18.41 5.41 15.94
CA LEU A 84 18.12 6.83 16.04
C LEU A 84 19.27 7.52 16.77
N ARG A 85 19.88 8.53 16.15
CA ARG A 85 20.90 9.33 16.85
C ARG A 85 20.25 10.45 17.66
N THR A 86 20.64 10.59 18.92
CA THR A 86 20.12 11.62 19.83
C THR A 86 20.32 13.03 19.25
N MET A 87 21.47 13.30 18.62
CA MET A 87 21.73 14.59 17.97
C MET A 87 20.76 14.89 16.80
N ASP A 88 20.40 13.89 16.01
CA ASP A 88 19.48 14.06 14.88
C ASP A 88 18.05 14.30 15.38
N LEU A 89 17.64 13.62 16.46
CA LEU A 89 16.37 13.85 17.13
C LEU A 89 16.30 15.27 17.71
N ILE A 90 17.37 15.75 18.37
CA ILE A 90 17.46 17.11 18.90
C ILE A 90 17.40 18.14 17.76
N LYS A 91 18.13 17.90 16.66
CA LYS A 91 18.12 18.79 15.49
C LYS A 91 16.74 18.85 14.83
N ALA A 92 16.09 17.70 14.64
CA ALA A 92 14.72 17.62 14.13
C ALA A 92 13.74 18.34 15.05
N ASN A 93 13.83 18.13 16.37
CA ASN A 93 13.00 18.80 17.36
C ASN A 93 13.20 20.33 17.32
N LYS A 94 14.45 20.81 17.20
CA LYS A 94 14.75 22.24 17.03
C LYS A 94 14.18 22.82 15.74
N GLN A 95 14.28 22.10 14.61
CA GLN A 95 13.66 22.52 13.33
C GLN A 95 12.14 22.58 13.42
N MET A 96 11.53 21.76 14.26
CA MET A 96 10.10 21.76 14.53
C MET A 96 9.69 22.73 15.65
N GLY A 97 10.57 23.66 16.05
CA GLY A 97 10.25 24.74 17.00
C GLY A 97 10.55 24.43 18.47
N GLY A 98 11.33 23.38 18.77
CA GLY A 98 11.90 23.13 20.11
C GLY A 98 10.89 22.70 21.18
N ARG A 99 9.66 22.37 20.81
CA ARG A 99 8.61 21.93 21.73
C ARG A 99 8.68 20.41 21.93
N GLY A 100 9.68 19.91 22.65
CA GLY A 100 9.75 18.50 23.05
C GLY A 100 8.48 18.03 23.78
N ASP A 101 7.96 18.88 24.68
CA ASP A 101 6.71 18.64 25.41
C ASP A 101 5.47 18.78 24.51
N GLY A 102 5.60 19.51 23.41
CA GLY A 102 4.56 19.71 22.41
C GLY A 102 4.47 18.56 21.42
N LEU A 103 5.50 17.74 21.19
CA LEU A 103 5.40 16.61 20.26
C LEU A 103 4.72 15.41 20.90
N LEU A 104 5.12 15.02 22.12
CA LEU A 104 4.36 14.05 22.89
C LEU A 104 3.01 14.65 23.28
N GLY A 105 2.93 15.93 23.60
CA GLY A 105 1.68 16.63 23.92
C GLY A 105 0.73 16.74 22.74
N GLU A 106 1.18 17.04 21.52
CA GLU A 106 0.39 17.11 20.28
C GLU A 106 0.16 15.74 19.68
N LEU A 107 1.09 14.80 19.83
CA LEU A 107 0.87 13.40 19.47
C LEU A 107 -0.11 12.78 20.44
N LEU A 108 -0.03 13.02 21.76
CA LEU A 108 -1.06 12.63 22.74
C LEU A 108 -2.33 13.43 22.56
N LEU A 109 -2.30 14.72 22.18
CA LEU A 109 -3.53 15.47 21.85
C LEU A 109 -4.15 14.95 20.56
N SER A 110 -3.33 14.58 19.57
CA SER A 110 -3.79 14.00 18.32
C SER A 110 -4.26 12.58 18.58
N LEU A 111 -3.56 11.80 19.38
CA LEU A 111 -3.90 10.45 19.80
C LEU A 111 -5.04 10.42 20.82
N ASN A 112 -5.33 11.51 21.56
CA ASN A 112 -6.51 11.70 22.42
C ASN A 112 -7.68 12.32 21.65
N LYS A 113 -7.43 13.14 20.62
CA LYS A 113 -8.43 13.52 19.60
C LYS A 113 -8.84 12.30 18.78
N ILE A 114 -7.89 11.42 18.49
CA ILE A 114 -8.09 10.09 17.90
C ILE A 114 -8.48 9.07 19.01
N GLY A 115 -8.28 9.44 20.28
CA GLY A 115 -8.30 8.59 21.48
C GLY A 115 -9.63 8.57 22.15
N SER A 116 -10.61 8.08 21.39
CA SER A 116 -11.76 7.36 21.90
C SER A 116 -12.24 6.44 20.78
N GLY A 117 -11.41 5.48 20.35
CA GLY A 117 -11.82 4.36 19.50
C GLY A 117 -12.66 4.70 18.26
N GLY A 118 -12.50 5.90 17.70
CA GLY A 118 -13.40 6.45 16.69
C GLY A 118 -12.64 7.44 15.83
N GLY A 119 -12.01 6.96 14.77
CA GLY A 119 -11.46 7.85 13.75
C GLY A 119 -12.60 8.67 13.13
N ASP A 120 -12.39 9.98 12.99
CA ASP A 120 -13.28 10.82 12.20
C ASP A 120 -13.30 10.32 10.75
N LYS A 121 -14.47 9.83 10.31
CA LYS A 121 -14.67 9.34 8.95
C LYS A 121 -15.14 10.50 8.10
N CYS A 122 -14.33 10.90 7.13
CA CYS A 122 -14.72 11.89 6.14
C CYS A 122 -15.31 11.19 4.92
N LEU A 123 -16.52 11.58 4.54
CA LEU A 123 -17.16 11.17 3.29
C LEU A 123 -17.08 12.32 2.30
N VAL A 124 -16.44 12.10 1.15
CA VAL A 124 -16.35 13.08 0.08
C VAL A 124 -17.33 12.67 -1.02
N LEU A 125 -18.28 13.55 -1.33
CA LEU A 125 -19.30 13.32 -2.32
C LEU A 125 -19.23 14.37 -3.42
N PRO A 126 -19.50 14.02 -4.69
CA PRO A 126 -19.80 15.01 -5.70
C PRO A 126 -21.16 15.68 -5.38
N PRO A 127 -21.38 16.93 -5.82
CA PRO A 127 -22.63 17.66 -5.54
C PRO A 127 -23.90 16.93 -5.99
N SER A 128 -23.81 16.10 -7.04
CA SER A 128 -24.92 15.30 -7.55
C SER A 128 -25.36 14.17 -6.60
N GLU A 129 -24.47 13.68 -5.74
CA GLU A 129 -24.71 12.55 -4.82
C GLU A 129 -25.04 13.01 -3.40
N GLU A 130 -24.79 14.29 -3.06
CA GLU A 130 -24.91 14.85 -1.70
C GLU A 130 -26.31 14.62 -1.10
N ARG A 131 -27.36 15.11 -1.78
CA ARG A 131 -28.74 15.04 -1.26
C ARG A 131 -29.22 13.61 -1.04
N GLY A 132 -29.05 12.74 -2.04
CA GLY A 132 -29.51 11.35 -1.94
C GLY A 132 -28.77 10.58 -0.85
N MET A 133 -27.47 10.86 -0.68
CA MET A 133 -26.66 10.19 0.34
C MET A 133 -27.01 10.68 1.74
N GLU A 134 -27.25 11.98 1.91
CA GLU A 134 -27.70 12.57 3.17
C GLU A 134 -29.02 11.96 3.63
N GLU A 135 -30.03 11.90 2.75
CA GLU A 135 -31.32 11.26 3.03
C GLU A 135 -31.17 9.77 3.39
N ALA A 136 -30.32 9.04 2.65
CA ALA A 136 -30.07 7.62 2.90
C ALA A 136 -29.36 7.35 4.24
N LEU A 137 -28.47 8.25 4.67
CA LEU A 137 -27.77 8.16 5.94
C LEU A 137 -28.70 8.56 7.11
N LEU A 138 -29.49 9.61 6.93
CA LEU A 138 -30.48 10.06 7.92
C LEU A 138 -31.54 8.97 8.17
N GLY A 139 -32.03 8.33 7.10
CA GLY A 139 -32.96 7.20 7.20
C GLY A 139 -32.40 5.99 7.96
N LYS A 140 -31.08 5.86 8.05
CA LYS A 140 -30.38 4.84 8.86
C LYS A 140 -29.93 5.36 10.23
N LYS A 141 -30.41 6.54 10.64
CA LYS A 141 -30.06 7.22 11.90
C LYS A 141 -28.56 7.53 12.03
N ILE A 142 -27.88 7.79 10.90
CA ILE A 142 -26.49 8.24 10.86
C ILE A 142 -26.51 9.74 10.60
N GLU A 143 -26.17 10.53 11.62
CA GLU A 143 -26.08 11.98 11.50
C GLU A 143 -24.72 12.37 10.91
N VAL A 144 -24.74 13.19 9.86
CA VAL A 144 -23.54 13.61 9.13
C VAL A 144 -23.35 15.11 9.30
N LYS A 145 -22.16 15.53 9.72
CA LYS A 145 -21.83 16.96 9.86
C LYS A 145 -21.17 17.45 8.57
N ARG A 146 -21.69 18.55 8.01
CA ARG A 146 -21.06 19.20 6.87
C ARG A 146 -19.78 19.90 7.32
N LEU A 147 -18.67 19.56 6.68
CA LEU A 147 -17.38 20.21 6.91
C LEU A 147 -17.14 21.24 5.81
N ASN A 148 -16.90 22.49 6.19
CA ASN A 148 -16.52 23.53 5.25
C ASN A 148 -14.99 23.62 5.18
N ILE A 149 -14.41 23.35 4.01
CA ILE A 149 -12.96 23.32 3.81
C ILE A 149 -12.47 24.76 3.60
N ASN A 150 -11.44 25.16 4.34
CA ASN A 150 -10.83 26.48 4.18
C ASN A 150 -10.06 26.56 2.84
N PRO A 151 -10.48 27.42 1.88
CA PRO A 151 -9.83 27.51 0.57
C PRO A 151 -8.37 27.98 0.66
N SER A 152 -8.02 28.81 1.64
CA SER A 152 -6.65 29.35 1.78
C SER A 152 -5.61 28.28 2.15
N ARG A 153 -6.07 27.14 2.68
CA ARG A 153 -5.26 25.97 3.01
C ARG A 153 -5.37 24.84 1.99
N THR A 154 -6.07 25.07 0.87
CA THR A 154 -6.33 24.06 -0.15
C THR A 154 -5.42 24.27 -1.35
N VAL A 155 -4.74 23.21 -1.80
CA VAL A 155 -3.87 23.25 -2.99
C VAL A 155 -4.42 22.32 -4.07
N THR A 156 -4.59 22.82 -5.29
CA THR A 156 -5.02 22.00 -6.42
C THR A 156 -3.89 21.11 -6.91
N VAL A 157 -4.07 19.79 -6.83
CA VAL A 157 -3.08 18.80 -7.27
C VAL A 157 -3.21 18.39 -8.74
N SER A 158 -4.30 18.77 -9.43
CA SER A 158 -4.62 18.27 -10.78
C SER A 158 -3.52 18.50 -11.82
N LYS A 159 -2.83 19.65 -11.77
CA LYS A 159 -1.71 19.94 -12.69
C LYS A 159 -0.52 19.00 -12.48
N ARG A 160 -0.18 18.72 -11.22
CA ARG A 160 0.89 17.78 -10.86
C ARG A 160 0.51 16.36 -11.26
N CYS A 161 -0.73 15.94 -10.98
CA CYS A 161 -1.25 14.64 -11.41
C CYS A 161 -1.17 14.48 -12.93
N ALA A 162 -1.59 15.47 -13.70
CA ALA A 162 -1.49 15.44 -15.16
C ALA A 162 -0.05 15.28 -15.65
N SER A 163 0.91 15.98 -15.03
CA SER A 163 2.33 15.84 -15.35
C SER A 163 2.85 14.43 -15.10
N VAL A 164 2.51 13.83 -13.96
CA VAL A 164 2.94 12.46 -13.60
C VAL A 164 2.33 11.43 -14.55
N VAL A 165 1.03 11.57 -14.84
CA VAL A 165 0.27 10.67 -15.73
C VAL A 165 0.71 10.80 -17.20
N ALA A 166 1.22 11.95 -17.61
CA ALA A 166 1.77 12.15 -18.95
C ALA A 166 3.20 11.64 -19.09
N ALA A 167 4.00 11.69 -18.02
CA ALA A 167 5.40 11.26 -18.04
C ALA A 167 5.57 9.73 -18.10
N ASP A 168 4.62 8.97 -17.54
CA ASP A 168 4.72 7.52 -17.41
C ASP A 168 3.52 6.82 -18.09
N ALA A 169 3.83 5.96 -19.08
CA ALA A 169 2.83 5.23 -19.85
C ALA A 169 2.06 4.18 -19.02
N ASP A 170 2.71 3.54 -18.05
CA ASP A 170 2.09 2.54 -17.18
C ASP A 170 1.12 3.22 -16.21
N ILE A 171 1.52 4.35 -15.63
CA ILE A 171 0.63 5.18 -14.79
C ILE A 171 -0.57 5.67 -15.61
N ASN A 172 -0.34 6.07 -16.87
CA ASN A 172 -1.40 6.47 -17.78
C ASN A 172 -2.42 5.35 -18.03
N GLU A 173 -1.94 4.14 -18.28
CA GLU A 173 -2.81 2.99 -18.50
C GLU A 173 -3.59 2.61 -17.23
N MET A 174 -2.94 2.66 -16.06
CA MET A 174 -3.58 2.45 -14.76
C MET A 174 -4.67 3.49 -14.49
N ALA A 175 -4.41 4.77 -14.76
CA ALA A 175 -5.40 5.84 -14.62
C ALA A 175 -6.61 5.62 -15.54
N LYS A 176 -6.40 5.22 -16.79
CA LYS A 176 -7.47 4.83 -17.73
C LYS A 176 -8.28 3.63 -17.21
N LYS A 177 -7.63 2.62 -16.64
CA LYS A 177 -8.29 1.44 -16.04
C LYS A 177 -9.12 1.84 -14.82
N ALA A 178 -8.56 2.66 -13.93
CA ALA A 178 -9.24 3.17 -12.74
C ALA A 178 -10.49 4.00 -13.11
N PHE A 179 -10.37 4.88 -14.10
CA PHE A 179 -11.49 5.67 -14.62
C PHE A 179 -12.66 4.77 -15.05
N LYS A 180 -12.38 3.78 -15.91
CA LYS A 180 -13.40 2.83 -16.40
C LYS A 180 -14.01 2.03 -15.26
N ALA A 181 -13.20 1.60 -14.29
CA ALA A 181 -13.66 0.83 -13.15
C ALA A 181 -14.62 1.63 -12.24
N TYR A 182 -14.30 2.90 -11.97
CA TYR A 182 -15.16 3.78 -11.17
C TYR A 182 -16.50 4.05 -11.87
N VAL A 183 -16.47 4.48 -13.13
CA VAL A 183 -17.70 4.77 -13.90
C VAL A 183 -18.60 3.53 -13.99
N LYS A 184 -18.01 2.34 -14.21
CA LYS A 184 -18.74 1.07 -14.20
C LYS A 184 -19.34 0.78 -12.82
N SER A 185 -18.61 1.06 -11.74
CA SER A 185 -19.09 0.85 -10.37
C SER A 185 -20.31 1.71 -10.07
N VAL A 186 -20.25 3.01 -10.38
CA VAL A 186 -21.38 3.95 -10.18
C VAL A 186 -22.61 3.48 -10.97
N HIS A 187 -22.44 3.06 -12.22
CA HIS A 187 -23.54 2.51 -13.02
C HIS A 187 -24.13 1.21 -12.47
N LEU A 188 -23.33 0.39 -11.78
CA LEU A 188 -23.80 -0.86 -11.17
C LEU A 188 -24.39 -0.69 -9.76
N MET A 189 -24.38 0.52 -9.19
CA MET A 189 -24.97 0.75 -7.88
C MET A 189 -26.51 0.72 -7.96
N PRO A 190 -27.20 0.06 -7.00
CA PRO A 190 -28.65 -0.13 -7.05
C PRO A 190 -29.43 1.13 -6.66
N ASN A 191 -28.92 1.92 -5.72
CA ASN A 191 -29.55 3.17 -5.32
C ASN A 191 -29.27 4.24 -6.39
N LYS A 192 -30.22 4.45 -7.30
CA LYS A 192 -30.12 5.43 -8.38
C LYS A 192 -30.45 6.86 -7.95
N ASP A 193 -31.06 7.04 -6.78
CA ASP A 193 -31.29 8.38 -6.21
C ASP A 193 -29.97 9.01 -5.74
N VAL A 194 -29.06 8.18 -5.25
CA VAL A 194 -27.67 8.55 -4.95
C VAL A 194 -26.81 8.46 -6.21
N PHE A 195 -26.68 7.26 -6.79
CA PHE A 195 -25.68 6.97 -7.81
C PHE A 195 -26.24 7.14 -9.22
N LYS A 196 -26.29 8.40 -9.65
CA LYS A 196 -26.79 8.79 -10.96
C LYS A 196 -25.70 8.70 -12.02
N GLY A 197 -25.50 7.51 -12.56
CA GLY A 197 -24.48 7.24 -13.58
C GLY A 197 -24.52 8.18 -14.80
N LYS A 198 -25.72 8.62 -15.21
CA LYS A 198 -25.91 9.53 -16.36
C LYS A 198 -25.57 11.00 -16.08
N GLU A 199 -25.66 11.43 -14.83
CA GLU A 199 -25.40 12.82 -14.40
C GLU A 199 -23.93 13.03 -13.97
N LEU A 200 -23.12 11.97 -13.95
CA LEU A 200 -21.72 12.04 -13.55
C LEU A 200 -20.90 12.88 -14.54
N ASP A 201 -20.21 13.91 -14.04
CA ASP A 201 -19.30 14.73 -14.85
C ASP A 201 -18.03 13.95 -15.26
N LEU A 202 -18.12 13.29 -16.41
CA LEU A 202 -17.02 12.53 -16.99
C LEU A 202 -15.82 13.41 -17.36
N LYS A 203 -16.04 14.68 -17.73
CA LYS A 203 -14.95 15.59 -18.12
C LYS A 203 -14.19 16.06 -16.89
N GLY A 204 -14.89 16.48 -15.84
CA GLY A 204 -14.30 16.81 -14.55
C GLY A 204 -13.53 15.65 -13.95
N TYR A 205 -14.09 14.43 -14.00
CA TYR A 205 -13.43 13.24 -13.48
C TYR A 205 -12.19 12.84 -14.30
N THR A 206 -12.22 13.00 -15.62
CA THR A 206 -11.04 12.80 -16.49
C THR A 206 -9.91 13.75 -16.07
N LYS A 207 -10.24 15.04 -15.87
CA LYS A 207 -9.28 16.07 -15.45
C LYS A 207 -8.73 15.81 -14.05
N SER A 208 -9.54 15.34 -13.11
CA SER A 208 -9.09 15.04 -11.74
C SER A 208 -8.08 13.90 -11.69
N LEU A 209 -8.18 12.92 -12.59
CA LEU A 209 -7.19 11.84 -12.74
C LEU A 209 -5.95 12.26 -13.54
N GLY A 210 -5.87 13.49 -14.03
CA GLY A 210 -4.74 13.96 -14.84
C GLY A 210 -4.70 13.38 -16.27
N LEU A 211 -5.82 12.81 -16.75
CA LEU A 211 -5.89 12.27 -18.11
C LEU A 211 -6.10 13.41 -19.13
N ALA A 212 -5.35 13.38 -20.22
CA ALA A 212 -5.49 14.36 -21.31
C ALA A 212 -6.80 14.20 -22.09
N THR A 213 -7.26 12.95 -22.26
CA THR A 213 -8.48 12.61 -23.00
C THR A 213 -9.36 11.66 -22.21
N CYS A 214 -10.67 11.82 -22.34
CA CYS A 214 -11.63 10.93 -21.70
C CYS A 214 -11.53 9.53 -22.31
N PRO A 215 -11.30 8.48 -21.50
CA PRO A 215 -11.26 7.11 -21.99
C PRO A 215 -12.59 6.69 -22.62
N SER A 216 -12.53 5.88 -23.67
CA SER A 216 -13.72 5.31 -24.32
C SER A 216 -14.56 4.48 -23.36
N LEU A 217 -15.86 4.78 -23.34
CA LEU A 217 -16.88 4.21 -22.46
C LEU A 217 -17.76 3.15 -23.16
N ARG A 218 -17.28 2.54 -24.27
CA ARG A 218 -18.06 1.56 -25.06
C ARG A 218 -18.70 0.45 -24.22
N PHE A 219 -18.05 0.04 -23.12
CA PHE A 219 -18.55 -0.98 -22.20
C PHE A 219 -19.89 -0.62 -21.54
N LEU A 220 -20.26 0.66 -21.44
CA LEU A 220 -21.54 1.06 -20.83
C LEU A 220 -22.76 0.64 -21.67
N LYS A 221 -22.60 0.45 -22.98
CA LYS A 221 -23.68 -0.09 -23.83
C LYS A 221 -23.95 -1.57 -23.57
N GLU A 222 -22.96 -2.29 -23.04
CA GLU A 222 -23.03 -3.74 -22.78
C GLU A 222 -23.43 -4.04 -21.33
N VAL A 223 -23.36 -3.06 -20.43
CA VAL A 223 -23.65 -3.25 -19.01
C VAL A 223 -25.12 -2.97 -18.77
N LYS A 224 -25.88 -4.02 -18.44
CA LYS A 224 -27.25 -3.88 -17.93
C LYS A 224 -27.24 -3.16 -16.58
N ASP A 225 -28.25 -2.34 -16.34
CA ASP A 225 -28.42 -1.64 -15.06
C ASP A 225 -28.85 -2.62 -13.94
N GLY A 226 -28.50 -2.29 -12.69
CA GLY A 226 -29.05 -2.97 -11.50
C GLY A 226 -28.39 -4.32 -11.15
N GLU A 227 -29.16 -5.20 -10.50
CA GLU A 227 -28.69 -6.47 -9.95
C GLU A 227 -28.24 -7.46 -11.03
N GLU A 228 -28.95 -7.51 -12.16
CA GLU A 228 -28.59 -8.37 -13.31
C GLU A 228 -27.19 -8.05 -13.85
N GLY A 229 -26.86 -6.76 -14.04
CA GLY A 229 -25.54 -6.35 -14.49
C GLY A 229 -24.43 -6.65 -13.47
N ARG A 230 -24.77 -6.69 -12.17
CA ARG A 230 -23.84 -7.07 -11.10
C ARG A 230 -23.55 -8.56 -11.12
N GLU A 231 -24.58 -9.39 -11.28
CA GLU A 231 -24.46 -10.83 -11.33
C GLU A 231 -23.64 -11.27 -12.55
N GLU A 232 -23.96 -10.73 -13.73
CA GLU A 232 -23.19 -11.01 -14.95
C GLU A 232 -21.71 -10.59 -14.80
N ASN A 233 -21.45 -9.42 -14.19
CA ASN A 233 -20.08 -8.96 -13.95
C ASN A 233 -19.34 -9.80 -12.90
N ARG A 234 -20.05 -10.33 -11.87
CA ARG A 234 -19.49 -11.29 -10.91
C ARG A 234 -19.15 -12.61 -11.59
N GLU A 235 -20.03 -13.13 -12.43
CA GLU A 235 -19.77 -14.34 -13.20
C GLU A 235 -18.58 -14.19 -14.15
N ARG A 236 -18.49 -13.08 -14.89
CA ARG A 236 -17.36 -12.79 -15.79
C ARG A 236 -16.03 -12.73 -15.02
N LYS A 237 -16.01 -12.08 -13.86
CA LYS A 237 -14.82 -12.05 -12.98
C LYS A 237 -14.47 -13.43 -12.43
N ASN A 238 -15.47 -14.23 -12.05
CA ASN A 238 -15.26 -15.57 -11.53
C ASN A 238 -14.74 -16.54 -12.61
N LYS A 239 -15.27 -16.46 -13.84
CA LYS A 239 -14.76 -17.20 -15.00
C LYS A 239 -13.30 -16.86 -15.30
N SER A 240 -12.95 -15.56 -15.29
CA SER A 240 -11.57 -15.09 -15.48
C SER A 240 -10.61 -15.60 -14.39
N ARG A 241 -11.03 -15.59 -13.11
CA ARG A 241 -10.23 -16.13 -12.00
C ARG A 241 -10.01 -17.64 -12.09
N LYS A 242 -11.03 -18.40 -12.47
CA LYS A 242 -10.91 -19.85 -12.71
C LYS A 242 -9.89 -20.14 -13.82
N LEU A 243 -9.97 -19.40 -14.93
CA LEU A 243 -9.02 -19.54 -16.04
C LEU A 243 -7.58 -19.18 -15.64
N ALA A 244 -7.39 -18.13 -14.83
CA ALA A 244 -6.07 -17.73 -14.34
C ALA A 244 -5.46 -18.79 -13.41
N LYS A 245 -6.25 -19.37 -12.50
CA LYS A 245 -5.81 -20.49 -11.64
C LYS A 245 -5.40 -21.71 -12.47
N LEU A 246 -6.18 -22.06 -13.49
CA LEU A 246 -5.86 -23.17 -14.39
C LEU A 246 -4.53 -22.93 -15.13
N LYS A 247 -4.29 -21.71 -15.61
CA LYS A 247 -3.02 -21.34 -16.26
C LYS A 247 -1.81 -21.44 -15.31
N MET A 248 -1.97 -21.07 -14.04
CA MET A 248 -0.92 -21.26 -13.02
C MET A 248 -0.62 -22.73 -12.77
N GLN A 249 -1.66 -23.56 -12.58
CA GLN A 249 -1.50 -25.01 -12.37
C GLN A 249 -0.77 -25.68 -13.53
N ILE A 250 -1.13 -25.34 -14.77
CA ILE A 250 -0.44 -25.85 -15.97
C ILE A 250 1.03 -25.40 -15.99
N ARG A 251 1.34 -24.17 -15.55
CA ARG A 251 2.72 -23.64 -15.51
C ARG A 251 3.56 -24.33 -14.43
N GLU A 252 2.99 -24.58 -13.25
CA GLU A 252 3.62 -25.32 -12.15
C GLU A 252 3.88 -26.77 -12.53
N GLU A 253 2.93 -27.44 -13.17
CA GLU A 253 3.08 -28.82 -13.63
C GLU A 253 4.16 -28.93 -14.73
N LYS A 254 4.21 -27.98 -15.67
CA LYS A 254 5.28 -27.89 -16.67
C LYS A 254 6.65 -27.63 -16.04
N MET A 255 6.74 -26.79 -15.00
CA MET A 255 7.98 -26.53 -14.27
C MET A 255 8.46 -27.78 -13.53
N LYS A 256 7.56 -28.52 -12.86
CA LYS A 256 7.90 -29.81 -12.21
C LYS A 256 8.44 -30.83 -13.21
N LYS A 257 7.77 -31.02 -14.34
CA LYS A 257 8.24 -31.92 -15.42
C LYS A 257 9.61 -31.49 -15.99
N ARG A 258 9.92 -30.19 -16.01
CA ARG A 258 11.24 -29.69 -16.45
C ARG A 258 12.35 -29.97 -15.42
N ILE A 259 12.04 -29.83 -14.13
CA ILE A 259 12.96 -30.12 -13.04
C ILE A 259 13.23 -31.63 -12.95
N GLU A 260 12.20 -32.47 -13.11
CA GLU A 260 12.35 -33.93 -13.16
C GLU A 260 13.22 -34.39 -14.34
N ARG A 261 13.10 -33.75 -15.51
CA ARG A 261 13.98 -34.02 -16.67
C ARG A 261 15.42 -33.57 -16.47
N MET A 262 15.66 -32.51 -15.69
CA MET A 262 17.01 -32.03 -15.39
C MET A 262 17.67 -32.78 -14.21
N GLY A 263 16.89 -33.41 -13.33
CA GLY A 263 17.38 -34.22 -12.20
C GLY A 263 17.70 -35.69 -12.53
N GLY A 264 17.38 -36.14 -13.75
CA GLY A 264 17.50 -37.53 -14.19
C GLY A 264 18.63 -37.80 -15.18
N GLY A 265 19.76 -37.10 -15.09
CA GLY A 265 20.89 -37.26 -16.02
C GLY A 265 22.24 -37.12 -15.32
N GLY A 266 22.72 -38.21 -14.73
CA GLY A 266 24.05 -38.32 -14.15
C GLY A 266 24.63 -39.72 -14.35
N LYS A 267 25.19 -39.98 -15.54
CA LYS A 267 26.40 -40.78 -15.79
C LYS A 267 26.88 -40.46 -17.21
N GLY A 268 28.13 -40.00 -17.29
CA GLY A 268 28.67 -39.24 -18.42
C GLY A 268 29.25 -40.06 -19.56
N GLU A 269 29.73 -39.33 -20.55
CA GLU A 269 30.98 -39.52 -21.26
C GLU A 269 31.32 -38.18 -21.95
N GLU A 270 32.56 -37.74 -21.77
CA GLU A 270 33.20 -36.69 -22.55
C GLU A 270 33.45 -37.24 -23.96
N GLU A 271 33.20 -36.46 -25.01
CA GLU A 271 34.13 -36.28 -26.14
C GLU A 271 33.61 -35.23 -27.13
N GLU A 272 34.43 -34.18 -27.24
CA GLU A 272 34.82 -33.33 -28.37
C GLU A 272 33.85 -32.65 -29.38
N GLU A 273 34.41 -31.52 -29.83
CA GLU A 273 34.14 -30.75 -31.05
C GLU A 273 33.00 -29.71 -31.03
N GLY A 274 33.39 -28.45 -30.83
CA GLY A 274 32.86 -27.37 -31.68
C GLY A 274 33.85 -27.06 -32.81
N PRO A 275 33.60 -26.07 -33.69
CA PRO A 275 32.35 -25.45 -34.11
C PRO A 275 32.14 -25.56 -35.65
N SER A 276 30.93 -25.33 -36.19
CA SER A 276 30.79 -25.00 -37.62
C SER A 276 29.60 -24.09 -37.90
N SER A 277 29.94 -22.87 -38.29
CA SER A 277 29.16 -21.97 -39.15
C SER A 277 28.75 -22.65 -40.46
N GLY A 278 27.63 -22.22 -41.04
CA GLY A 278 27.25 -22.57 -42.41
C GLY A 278 25.81 -22.15 -42.72
N ASP A 279 25.67 -20.92 -43.23
CA ASP A 279 24.55 -20.51 -44.09
C ASP A 279 24.31 -21.54 -45.21
N GLU A 280 23.05 -21.75 -45.61
CA GLU A 280 22.55 -21.32 -46.93
C GLU A 280 21.12 -21.84 -47.21
N SER A 281 20.36 -20.96 -47.87
CA SER A 281 19.11 -21.09 -48.64
C SER A 281 18.81 -22.46 -49.27
N SER A 282 17.56 -22.88 -49.48
CA SER A 282 16.60 -22.50 -50.56
C SER A 282 15.34 -23.37 -50.30
N ASP A 283 14.07 -23.05 -50.58
CA ASP A 283 13.37 -22.17 -51.54
C ASP A 283 12.15 -21.50 -50.86
#